data_AF-A0A450YEL7-F1
#
_entry.id   AF-A0A450YEL7-F1
#
_cell.length_a   1.000
_cell.length_b   1.000
_cell.length_c   1.000
_cell.angle_alpha   90.00
_cell.angle_beta   90.00
_cell.angle_gamma   90.00
#
_symmetry.space_group_name_H-M   'P 1'
#
loop_
_entity.id
_entity.type
_entity.pdbx_description
1 polymer ?
#
loop_
_entity_poly.entity_id
_entity_poly.type
_entity_poly.pdbx_seq_one_letter_code
_entity_poly.pdbx_strand_id
1 'polypeptide(L)' 'MNTIAFDTQQFVDTLKEANFSDEQARALSNAIERVQRESDLATKADLRELEHRLTLRMGAMFITTIVVLTALDKLL' A
#
# COMPACT_ATOMS: atom_id res chain seq x y z
N MET A 1 2.33 -1.70 12.87
CA MET A 1 2.89 -1.59 11.51
C MET A 1 4.40 -1.72 11.65
N ASN A 2 5.00 -2.80 11.14
CA ASN A 2 6.47 -2.91 11.14
C ASN A 2 6.97 -2.22 9.87
N THR A 3 7.17 -0.91 9.95
CA THR A 3 7.73 -0.14 8.84
C THR A 3 9.18 -0.55 8.70
N ILE A 4 9.51 -1.30 7.65
CA ILE A 4 10.91 -1.59 7.33
C ILE A 4 11.49 -0.27 6.82
N ALA A 5 12.22 0.44 7.67
CA ALA A 5 12.91 1.67 7.30
C ALA A 5 14.03 1.35 6.31
N PHE A 6 14.24 2.22 5.32
CA PHE A 6 15.39 2.13 4.44
C PHE A 6 16.65 2.48 5.24
N ASP A 7 17.55 1.52 5.40
CA ASP A 7 18.84 1.72 6.07
C ASP A 7 19.85 2.29 5.06
N THR A 8 19.92 3.62 5.00
CA THR A 8 20.83 4.38 4.14
C THR A 8 22.29 3.97 4.34
N GLN A 9 22.69 3.59 5.56
CA GLN A 9 24.07 3.23 5.88
C GLN A 9 24.40 1.83 5.35
N GLN A 10 23.55 0.83 5.66
CA GLN A 10 23.71 -0.53 5.14
C GLN A 10 23.71 -0.54 3.60
N PHE A 11 22.88 0.30 2.97
CA PHE A 11 22.84 0.42 1.52
C PHE A 11 24.15 1.01 0.94
N VAL A 12 24.72 2.04 1.58
CA VAL A 12 26.02 2.60 1.18
C VAL A 12 27.13 1.56 1.32
N ASP A 13 27.16 0.81 2.42
CA ASP A 13 28.18 -0.22 2.65
C ASP A 13 28.08 -1.34 1.61
N THR A 14 26.86 -1.77 1.27
CA THR A 14 26.60 -2.75 0.19
C THR A 14 27.13 -2.27 -1.17
N LEU A 15 26.94 -0.98 -1.50
CA LEU A 15 27.45 -0.43 -2.76
C LEU A 15 28.97 -0.36 -2.78
N LYS A 16 29.60 -0.06 -1.65
CA LYS A 16 31.07 -0.03 -1.53
C LYS A 16 31.67 -1.43 -1.68
N GLU A 17 31.02 -2.46 -1.14
CA GLU A 17 31.40 -3.87 -1.39
C GLU A 17 31.33 -4.25 -2.87
N ALA A 18 30.46 -3.59 -3.63
CA ALA A 18 30.35 -3.73 -5.09
C ALA A 18 31.32 -2.84 -5.89
N ASN A 19 32.34 -2.24 -5.24
CA ASN A 19 33.32 -1.32 -5.82
C ASN A 19 32.79 0.05 -6.26
N PHE A 20 31.65 0.50 -5.74
CA PHE A 20 31.22 1.89 -5.93
C PHE A 20 32.09 2.81 -5.08
N SER A 21 32.41 4.00 -5.60
CA SER A 21 33.07 5.01 -4.79
C SER A 21 32.14 5.48 -3.67
N ASP A 22 32.73 5.97 -2.58
CA ASP A 22 32.01 6.49 -1.43
C ASP A 22 31.05 7.65 -1.81
N GLU A 23 31.42 8.44 -2.81
CA GLU A 23 30.58 9.49 -3.40
C GLU A 23 29.42 8.92 -4.22
N GLN A 24 29.68 7.92 -5.08
CA GLN A 24 28.65 7.26 -5.87
C GLN A 24 27.63 6.53 -4.98
N ALA A 25 28.11 5.84 -3.95
CA ALA A 25 27.26 5.11 -3.00
C ALA A 25 26.32 6.05 -2.26
N ARG A 26 26.82 7.19 -1.77
CA ARG A 26 25.99 8.22 -1.14
C ARG A 26 25.03 8.89 -2.10
N ALA A 27 25.46 9.20 -3.32
CA ALA A 27 24.60 9.82 -4.32
C ALA A 27 23.41 8.91 -4.66
N LEU A 28 23.66 7.61 -4.86
CA LEU A 28 22.61 6.64 -5.16
C LEU A 28 21.68 6.41 -3.95
N SER A 29 22.24 6.28 -2.74
CA SER A 29 21.46 6.12 -1.51
C SER A 29 20.49 7.29 -1.30
N ASN A 30 20.98 8.53 -1.47
CA ASN A 30 20.15 9.73 -1.38
C ASN A 30 19.05 9.79 -2.45
N ALA A 31 19.34 9.36 -3.68
CA ALA A 31 18.34 9.35 -4.76
C ALA A 31 17.21 8.35 -4.46
N ILE A 32 17.55 7.16 -3.99
CA ILE A 32 16.57 6.12 -3.63
C ILE A 32 15.75 6.52 -2.40
N GLU A 33 16.39 7.08 -1.36
CA GLU A 33 15.67 7.56 -0.17
C GLU A 33 14.63 8.62 -0.54
N ARG A 34 14.97 9.56 -1.43
CA ARG A 34 14.03 10.58 -1.91
C ARG A 34 12.85 9.97 -2.64
N VAL A 35 13.08 9.06 -3.59
CA VAL A 35 12.00 8.38 -4.32
C VAL A 35 11.10 7.60 -3.36
N GLN A 36 11.67 6.94 -2.35
CA GLN A 36 10.90 6.16 -1.38
C GLN A 36 10.11 7.03 -0.40
N ARG A 37 10.60 8.23 -0.05
CA ARG A 37 9.86 9.22 0.75
C ARG A 37 8.75 9.91 -0.03
N GLU A 38 8.98 10.18 -1.30
CA GLU A 38 8.01 10.87 -2.18
C GLU A 38 6.95 9.92 -2.74
N SER A 39 7.19 8.61 -2.70
CA SER A 39 6.21 7.63 -3.15
C SER A 39 5.17 7.38 -2.05
N ASP A 40 4.00 7.98 -2.23
CA ASP A 40 2.80 7.73 -1.42
C ASP A 40 2.19 6.36 -1.79
N LEU A 41 2.83 5.29 -1.32
CA LEU A 41 2.44 3.92 -1.61
C LEU A 41 1.42 3.42 -0.58
N ALA A 42 0.29 2.93 -1.07
CA ALA A 42 -0.69 2.24 -0.23
C ALA A 42 -0.04 1.01 0.44
N THR A 43 -0.19 0.93 1.77
CA THR A 43 0.30 -0.19 2.56
C THR A 43 -0.65 -1.39 2.46
N LYS A 44 -0.18 -2.57 2.86
CA LYS A 44 -1.04 -3.76 3.01
C LYS A 44 -2.19 -3.52 3.99
N ALA A 45 -2.01 -2.63 4.97
CA ALA A 45 -3.07 -2.28 5.91
C ALA A 45 -4.15 -1.45 5.20
N ASP A 46 -3.76 -0.46 4.39
CA ASP A 46 -4.69 0.37 3.62
C ASP A 46 -5.51 -0.48 2.63
N LEU A 47 -4.87 -1.46 1.99
CA LEU A 47 -5.55 -2.41 1.11
C LEU A 47 -6.55 -3.30 1.88
N ARG A 48 -6.19 -3.79 3.07
CA ARG A 48 -7.09 -4.59 3.90
C ARG A 48 -8.29 -3.76 4.38
N GLU A 49 -8.06 -2.50 4.76
CA GLU A 49 -9.14 -1.59 5.13
C GLU A 49 -10.08 -1.33 3.94
N LEU A 50 -9.50 -1.10 2.75
CA LEU A 50 -10.25 -0.95 1.51
C LEU A 50 -11.09 -2.21 1.20
N GLU A 51 -10.50 -3.40 1.31
CA GLU A 51 -11.18 -4.68 1.13
C GLU A 51 -12.37 -4.84 2.08
N HIS A 52 -12.19 -4.55 3.37
CA HIS A 52 -13.27 -4.59 4.35
C HIS A 52 -14.39 -3.60 4.01
N ARG A 53 -14.03 -2.36 3.66
CA ARG A 53 -15.00 -1.33 3.30
C ARG A 53 -15.81 -1.72 2.06
N LEU A 54 -15.15 -2.27 1.05
CA LEU A 54 -15.80 -2.76 -0.16
C LEU A 54 -16.70 -3.95 0.14
N THR A 55 -16.23 -4.92 0.94
CA THR A 55 -17.02 -6.09 1.34
C THR A 55 -18.30 -5.68 2.05
N LEU A 56 -18.21 -4.78 3.03
CA LEU A 56 -19.37 -4.26 3.76
C LEU A 56 -20.33 -3.50 2.84
N ARG A 57 -19.79 -2.62 1.98
CA ARG A 57 -20.60 -1.82 1.05
C ARG A 57 -21.34 -2.69 0.04
N MET A 58 -20.67 -3.68 -0.54
CA MET A 58 -21.27 -4.62 -1.48
C MET A 58 -22.32 -5.50 -0.80
N GLY A 59 -22.00 -6.04 0.38
CA GLY A 59 -22.96 -6.82 1.18
C GLY A 59 -24.23 -6.02 1.50
N ALA A 60 -24.09 -4.75 1.92
CA ALA A 60 -25.22 -3.86 2.18
C ALA A 60 -26.06 -3.58 0.92
N MET A 61 -25.41 -3.33 -0.23
CA MET A 61 -26.09 -3.14 -1.50
C MET A 61 -26.90 -4.39 -1.90
N PHE A 62 -26.31 -5.58 -1.80
CA PHE A 62 -27.01 -6.83 -2.13
C PHE A 62 -28.20 -7.12 -1.22
N ILE A 63 -28.07 -6.91 0.09
CA ILE A 63 -29.20 -7.08 1.01
C ILE A 63 -30.32 -6.10 0.66
N THR A 64 -29.96 -4.84 0.37
CA THR A 64 -30.93 -3.81 0.02
C THR A 64 -31.70 -4.15 -1.25
N THR A 65 -31.00 -4.58 -2.31
CA THR A 65 -31.66 -4.97 -3.57
C THR A 65 -32.55 -6.19 -3.40
N ILE A 66 -32.12 -7.20 -2.65
CA ILE A 66 -32.94 -8.41 -2.37
C ILE A 66 -34.21 -8.03 -1.58
N VAL A 67 -34.09 -7.18 -0.56
CA VAL A 67 -35.23 -6.73 0.25
C VAL A 67 -36.24 -5.97 -0.61
N VAL A 68 -35.77 -5.05 -1.47
CA VAL A 68 -36.63 -4.28 -2.37
C VAL A 68 -37.36 -5.19 -3.35
N LEU A 69 -36.65 -6.12 -3.99
CA LEU A 69 -37.27 -7.08 -4.93
C LEU A 69 -38.31 -7.97 -4.25
N THR A 70 -38.00 -8.48 -3.05
CA THR A 70 -38.92 -9.34 -2.28
C THR A 70 -40.17 -8.58 -1.86
N ALA A 71 -40.04 -7.31 -1.51
CA ALA A 71 -41.18 -6.46 -1.15
C ALA A 71 -42.07 -6.17 -2.36
N LEU A 72 -41.48 -5.93 -3.54
CA LEU A 72 -42.22 -5.71 -4.79
C LEU A 72 -42.98 -6.97 -5.23
N ASP A 73 -42.34 -8.15 -5.17
CA ASP A 73 -42.96 -9.43 -5.51
C ASP A 73 -44.19 -9.74 -4.62
N LYS A 74 -44.13 -9.39 -3.33
CA LYS A 74 -45.27 -9.55 -2.42
C LYS A 74 -46.37 -8.50 -2.56
N LEU A 75 -46.11 -7.39 -3.25
CA LEU A 75 -47.05 -6.28 -3.42
C LEU A 75 -47.84 -6.36 -4.73
N LEU A 76 -47.29 -7.02 -5.75
CA LEU A 76 -47.94 -7.29 -7.04
C LEU A 76 -48.76 -8.58 -7.01
#